data_AF-A0A1Z5SHE9-F1
#
_entry.id   AF-A0A1Z5SHE9-F1
#
_cell.length_a   1.000
_cell.length_b   1.000
_cell.length_c   1.000
_cell.angle_alpha   90.00
_cell.angle_beta   90.00
_cell.angle_gamma   90.00
#
_symmetry.space_group_name_H-M   'P 1'
#
loop_
_entity.id
_entity.type
_entity.pdbx_description
1 polymer ?
#
loop_
_entity_poly.entity_id
_entity_poly.type
_entity_poly.pdbx_seq_one_letter_code
_entity_poly.pdbx_strand_id
1 'polypeptide(L)'
;MDIAKYIGLYLLKNQTCYVHGLGSIELRRKPASYDGRNLVPAVSEVVVVPVNTVDDSLSNFIATNEQISISKASNALKDYAAAAIADVQAGKEVLIPAIGSFFEVNGKLQFATAPQLLLAPPAIPAEKSLPRRNTGAAGMAAPQTGYNAPQQAPAYMAPPAATMPTQPAVPHPYPQVEEEKKGGLNWGRIILFVLILLALIGGVAYVAKNILKIGGGSAPAQQQQPMVVPAPADTIGTSQPATDTTQLIDTAGTMVVDETVPAAQPVVNKGPMLNFKVILNTYDERARAEKRINRLRSYGHRVELVAEDSSTYYIVLPLSVARADSSRAMDSLRRTYNPDGVTVY
;
A
#
# COMPACT_ATOMS: atom_id res chain seq x y z
N MET A 1 -29.95 -1.64 -0.76
CA MET A 1 -28.79 -2.08 0.02
C MET A 1 -28.10 -0.83 0.53
N ASP A 2 -27.85 -0.75 1.84
CA ASP A 2 -27.23 0.43 2.44
C ASP A 2 -25.70 0.25 2.44
N ILE A 3 -25.06 0.66 1.35
CA ILE A 3 -23.61 0.56 1.17
C ILE A 3 -22.86 1.41 2.20
N ALA A 4 -23.37 2.62 2.49
CA ALA A 4 -22.75 3.57 3.41
C ALA A 4 -22.59 2.96 4.81
N LYS A 5 -23.62 2.28 5.30
CA LYS A 5 -23.57 1.53 6.56
C LYS A 5 -22.44 0.49 6.57
N TYR A 6 -22.27 -0.28 5.49
CA TYR A 6 -21.24 -1.31 5.43
C TYR A 6 -19.84 -0.75 5.30
N ILE A 7 -19.65 0.37 4.61
CA ILE A 7 -18.37 1.10 4.59
C ILE A 7 -17.97 1.47 6.01
N GLY A 8 -18.89 2.04 6.80
CA GLY A 8 -18.61 2.42 8.17
C GLY A 8 -18.28 1.22 9.08
N LEU A 9 -19.07 0.15 9.00
CA LEU A 9 -18.82 -1.08 9.76
C LEU A 9 -17.49 -1.74 9.38
N TYR A 10 -17.16 -1.77 8.10
CA TYR A 10 -15.94 -2.38 7.61
C TYR A 10 -14.71 -1.60 8.05
N LEU A 11 -14.75 -0.26 7.98
CA LEU A 11 -13.67 0.62 8.42
C LEU A 11 -13.40 0.47 9.93
N LEU A 12 -14.44 0.39 10.76
CA LEU A 12 -14.27 0.17 12.21
C LEU A 12 -13.65 -1.18 12.52
N LYS A 13 -13.98 -2.21 11.74
CA LYS A 13 -13.48 -3.58 11.95
C LYS A 13 -12.03 -3.74 11.49
N ASN A 14 -11.68 -3.22 10.31
CA ASN A 14 -10.41 -3.51 9.66
C ASN A 14 -9.43 -2.33 9.69
N GLN A 15 -9.84 -1.18 10.23
CA GLN A 15 -9.10 0.09 10.26
C GLN A 15 -8.79 0.69 8.89
N THR A 16 -8.86 -0.08 7.81
CA THR A 16 -8.67 0.39 6.44
C THR A 16 -9.86 -0.03 5.59
N CYS A 17 -10.22 0.81 4.62
CA CYS A 17 -11.29 0.53 3.69
C CYS A 17 -10.97 1.19 2.35
N TYR A 18 -10.93 0.38 1.29
CA TYR A 18 -10.82 0.88 -0.07
C TYR A 18 -12.20 0.96 -0.71
N VAL A 19 -12.52 2.13 -1.27
CA VAL A 19 -13.73 2.34 -2.06
C VAL A 19 -13.32 2.89 -3.42
N HIS A 20 -13.68 2.17 -4.48
CA HIS A 20 -13.31 2.55 -5.84
C HIS A 20 -13.81 3.97 -6.16
N GLY A 21 -12.91 4.86 -6.58
CA GLY A 21 -13.23 6.26 -6.90
C GLY A 21 -13.26 7.22 -5.69
N LEU A 22 -13.57 6.75 -4.49
CA LEU A 22 -13.46 7.54 -3.24
C LEU A 22 -12.07 7.41 -2.58
N GLY A 23 -11.26 6.43 -2.99
CA GLY A 23 -9.91 6.22 -2.50
C GLY A 23 -9.82 5.26 -1.31
N SER A 24 -8.63 5.18 -0.72
CA SER A 24 -8.41 4.42 0.50
C SER A 24 -8.64 5.30 1.70
N ILE A 25 -9.33 4.78 2.71
CA ILE A 25 -9.63 5.47 3.95
C ILE A 25 -9.03 4.66 5.08
N GLU A 26 -8.30 5.31 5.97
CA GLU A 26 -7.65 4.69 7.10
C GLU A 26 -8.08 5.37 8.40
N LEU A 27 -8.44 4.56 9.39
CA LEU A 27 -8.64 4.96 10.77
C LEU A 27 -7.26 5.00 11.44
N ARG A 28 -6.72 6.20 11.64
CA ARG A 28 -5.42 6.42 12.29
C ARG A 28 -5.62 6.89 13.72
N ARG A 29 -4.84 6.30 14.63
CA ARG A 29 -4.77 6.75 16.02
C ARG A 29 -3.66 7.77 16.16
N LYS A 30 -4.04 9.03 16.42
CA LYS A 30 -3.12 10.07 16.83
C LYS A 30 -2.76 9.86 18.30
N PRO A 31 -1.48 9.69 18.66
CA PRO A 31 -1.07 9.49 20.05
C PRO A 31 -1.35 10.75 20.87
N ALA A 32 -1.43 10.58 22.19
CA ALA A 32 -1.52 11.71 23.10
C ALA A 32 -0.29 12.60 22.92
N SER A 33 -0.51 13.90 22.82
CA SER A 33 0.56 14.88 22.61
C SER A 33 0.51 15.95 23.68
N TYR A 34 1.68 16.46 24.04
CA TYR A 34 1.81 17.53 25.01
C TYR A 34 2.06 18.85 24.30
N ASP A 35 1.09 19.76 24.37
CA ASP A 35 1.15 21.09 23.71
C ASP A 35 1.84 22.14 24.60
N GLY A 36 2.76 21.72 25.48
CA GLY A 36 3.45 22.60 26.42
C GLY A 36 2.62 23.13 27.60
N ARG A 37 1.29 23.01 27.56
CA ARG A 37 0.38 23.44 28.63
C ARG A 37 -0.66 22.39 29.00
N ASN A 38 -1.20 21.69 28.00
CA ASN A 38 -2.22 20.66 28.18
C ASN A 38 -1.74 19.33 27.61
N LEU A 39 -2.11 18.22 28.27
CA LEU A 39 -1.98 16.89 27.71
C LEU A 39 -3.21 16.61 26.85
N VAL A 40 -3.02 16.64 25.53
CA VAL A 40 -4.05 16.25 24.56
C VAL A 40 -4.10 14.72 24.53
N PRO A 41 -5.26 14.09 24.76
CA PRO A 41 -5.36 12.63 24.75
C PRO A 41 -5.21 12.06 23.33
N ALA A 42 -5.02 10.75 23.25
CA ALA A 42 -5.00 10.05 21.97
C ALA A 42 -6.39 10.09 21.32
N VAL A 43 -6.44 10.38 20.02
CA VAL A 43 -7.68 10.51 19.24
C VAL A 43 -7.60 9.64 18.00
N SER A 44 -8.70 9.00 17.62
CA SER A 44 -8.80 8.29 16.36
C SER A 44 -9.41 9.20 15.31
N GLU A 45 -8.69 9.45 14.22
CA GLU A 45 -9.16 10.24 13.08
C GLU A 45 -9.18 9.39 11.82
N VAL A 46 -10.11 9.70 10.93
CA VAL A 46 -10.26 9.03 9.64
C VAL A 46 -9.58 9.89 8.58
N VAL A 47 -8.58 9.33 7.89
CA VAL A 47 -7.77 10.01 6.89
C VAL A 47 -7.96 9.34 5.54
N VAL A 48 -8.17 10.14 4.50
CA VAL A 48 -8.18 9.66 3.11
C VAL A 48 -6.73 9.58 2.63
N VAL A 49 -6.30 8.38 2.26
CA VAL A 49 -4.96 8.08 1.78
C VAL A 49 -5.02 7.84 0.27
N PRO A 50 -4.15 8.47 -0.54
CA PRO A 50 -4.14 8.33 -2.01
C PRO A 50 -3.58 6.98 -2.51
N VAL A 51 -3.65 5.92 -1.69
CA VAL A 51 -3.10 4.61 -2.03
C VAL A 51 -4.08 3.84 -2.92
N ASN A 52 -3.57 3.38 -4.07
CA ASN A 52 -4.31 2.62 -5.08
C ASN A 52 -4.25 1.10 -4.86
N THR A 53 -4.31 0.62 -3.61
CA THR A 53 -4.49 -0.81 -3.36
C THR A 53 -5.95 -1.15 -3.58
N VAL A 54 -6.25 -1.68 -4.76
CA VAL A 54 -7.57 -2.22 -5.08
C VAL A 54 -7.74 -3.51 -4.28
N ASP A 55 -8.69 -3.51 -3.37
CA ASP A 55 -9.06 -4.69 -2.58
C ASP A 55 -10.57 -4.97 -2.73
N ASP A 56 -10.91 -6.24 -2.97
CA ASP A 56 -12.29 -6.74 -3.08
C ASP A 56 -12.87 -7.18 -1.72
N SER A 57 -12.11 -6.99 -0.64
CA SER A 57 -12.47 -7.38 0.73
C SER A 57 -13.75 -6.73 1.25
N LEU A 58 -14.02 -5.46 0.90
CA LEU A 58 -15.27 -4.78 1.25
C LEU A 58 -16.47 -5.43 0.53
N SER A 59 -16.33 -5.74 -0.75
CA SER A 59 -17.37 -6.40 -1.54
C SER A 59 -17.70 -7.79 -0.98
N ASN A 60 -16.68 -8.54 -0.56
CA ASN A 60 -16.86 -9.83 0.10
C ASN A 60 -17.57 -9.70 1.46
N PHE A 61 -17.23 -8.67 2.25
CA PHE A 61 -17.90 -8.39 3.51
C PHE A 61 -19.38 -8.06 3.32
N ILE A 62 -19.70 -7.19 2.35
CA ILE A 62 -21.09 -6.86 2.02
C ILE A 62 -21.84 -8.10 1.54
N ALA A 63 -21.26 -8.88 0.63
CA ALA A 63 -21.84 -10.11 0.12
C ALA A 63 -22.18 -11.12 1.23
N THR A 64 -21.29 -11.26 2.21
CA THR A 64 -21.48 -12.15 3.35
C THR A 64 -22.60 -11.66 4.29
N ASN A 65 -22.64 -10.36 4.60
CA ASN A 65 -23.65 -9.79 5.51
C ASN A 65 -25.04 -9.72 4.89
N GLU A 66 -25.13 -9.45 3.58
CA GLU A 66 -26.40 -9.33 2.85
C GLU A 66 -26.84 -10.65 2.19
N GLN A 67 -26.03 -11.71 2.29
CA GLN A 67 -26.27 -13.02 1.65
C GLN A 67 -26.52 -12.91 0.13
N ILE A 68 -25.71 -12.10 -0.55
CA ILE A 68 -25.75 -11.89 -1.99
C ILE A 68 -24.45 -12.34 -2.66
N SER A 69 -24.42 -12.42 -3.98
CA SER A 69 -23.18 -12.68 -4.70
C SER A 69 -22.20 -11.51 -4.58
N ILE A 70 -20.90 -11.81 -4.56
CA ILE A 70 -19.82 -10.80 -4.57
C ILE A 70 -19.99 -9.84 -5.76
N SER A 71 -20.35 -10.36 -6.93
CA SER A 71 -20.59 -9.54 -8.12
C SER A 71 -21.71 -8.51 -7.93
N LYS A 72 -22.81 -8.89 -7.25
CA LYS A 72 -23.92 -7.96 -6.94
C LYS A 72 -23.48 -6.90 -5.93
N ALA A 73 -22.71 -7.29 -4.92
CA ALA A 73 -22.14 -6.36 -3.94
C ALA A 73 -21.16 -5.37 -4.59
N SER A 74 -20.24 -5.85 -5.42
CA SER A 74 -19.26 -5.02 -6.14
C SER A 74 -19.92 -4.01 -7.08
N ASN A 75 -20.98 -4.40 -7.79
CA ASN A 75 -21.70 -3.49 -8.67
C ASN A 75 -22.41 -2.39 -7.87
N ALA A 76 -23.13 -2.76 -6.81
CA ALA A 76 -23.80 -1.78 -5.95
C ALA A 76 -22.81 -0.84 -5.23
N LEU A 77 -21.63 -1.33 -4.86
CA LEU A 77 -20.55 -0.51 -4.31
C LEU A 77 -20.03 0.51 -5.34
N LYS A 78 -19.85 0.09 -6.60
CA LYS A 78 -19.45 0.99 -7.69
C LYS A 78 -20.51 2.05 -7.98
N ASP A 79 -21.78 1.65 -8.03
CA ASP A 79 -22.91 2.55 -8.27
C ASP A 79 -23.00 3.59 -7.14
N TYR A 80 -22.85 3.15 -5.88
CA TYR A 80 -22.80 4.04 -4.73
C TYR A 80 -21.63 5.01 -4.80
N ALA A 81 -20.42 4.53 -5.12
CA ALA A 81 -19.24 5.38 -5.19
C ALA A 81 -19.36 6.41 -6.32
N ALA A 82 -19.89 6.03 -7.48
CA ALA A 82 -20.14 6.96 -8.58
C ALA A 82 -21.16 8.05 -8.19
N ALA A 83 -22.25 7.67 -7.51
CA ALA A 83 -23.24 8.62 -7.00
C ALA A 83 -22.64 9.53 -5.93
N ALA A 84 -21.84 8.98 -5.00
CA ALA A 84 -21.18 9.75 -3.96
C ALA A 84 -20.20 10.78 -4.53
N ILE A 85 -19.39 10.42 -5.53
CA ILE A 85 -18.48 11.34 -6.20
C ILE A 85 -19.26 12.46 -6.89
N ALA A 86 -20.37 12.13 -7.57
CA ALA A 86 -21.21 13.12 -8.24
C ALA A 86 -21.84 14.11 -7.24
N ASP A 87 -22.29 13.63 -6.07
CA ASP A 87 -22.82 14.48 -5.02
C ASP A 87 -21.73 15.37 -4.40
N VAL A 88 -20.53 14.84 -4.15
CA VAL A 88 -19.38 15.61 -3.67
C VAL A 88 -18.97 16.71 -4.67
N GLN A 89 -18.91 16.39 -5.97
CA GLN A 89 -18.64 17.35 -7.04
C GLN A 89 -19.74 18.41 -7.19
N ALA A 90 -20.98 18.07 -6.84
CA ALA A 90 -22.09 19.03 -6.76
C ALA A 90 -22.04 19.90 -5.49
N GLY A 91 -20.99 19.76 -4.65
CA GLY A 91 -20.83 20.50 -3.40
C GLY A 91 -21.69 19.97 -2.25
N LYS A 92 -22.28 18.77 -2.38
CA LYS A 92 -23.02 18.11 -1.30
C LYS A 92 -22.10 17.22 -0.49
N GLU A 93 -22.38 17.11 0.80
CA GLU A 93 -21.68 16.18 1.67
C GLU A 93 -22.29 14.78 1.60
N VAL A 94 -21.44 13.76 1.46
CA VAL A 94 -21.87 12.36 1.49
C VAL A 94 -21.61 11.76 2.86
N LEU A 95 -22.68 11.50 3.60
CA LEU A 95 -22.62 11.00 4.98
C LEU A 95 -22.39 9.49 5.03
N ILE A 96 -21.37 9.07 5.78
CA ILE A 96 -21.13 7.69 6.19
C ILE A 96 -21.59 7.53 7.65
N PRO A 97 -22.63 6.73 7.91
CA PRO A 97 -23.19 6.54 9.24
C PRO A 97 -22.11 6.19 10.28
N ALA A 98 -22.21 6.81 11.45
CA ALA A 98 -21.30 6.65 12.59
C ALA A 98 -19.83 7.10 12.37
N ILE A 99 -19.39 7.36 11.15
CA ILE A 99 -17.98 7.68 10.84
C ILE A 99 -17.76 9.15 10.51
N GLY A 100 -18.57 9.76 9.65
CA GLY A 100 -18.26 11.11 9.13
C GLY A 100 -18.89 11.42 7.78
N SER A 101 -18.45 12.50 7.15
CA SER A 101 -18.90 12.90 5.81
C SER A 101 -17.73 13.14 4.85
N PHE A 102 -17.93 12.80 3.58
CA PHE A 102 -17.05 13.21 2.50
C PHE A 102 -17.45 14.59 1.98
N PHE A 103 -16.45 15.41 1.68
CA PHE A 103 -16.63 16.73 1.12
C PHE A 103 -15.44 17.09 0.23
N GLU A 104 -15.65 18.03 -0.69
CA GLU A 104 -14.60 18.50 -1.59
C GLU A 104 -13.99 19.81 -1.08
N VAL A 105 -12.66 19.84 -0.99
CA VAL A 105 -11.90 21.07 -0.68
C VAL A 105 -10.83 21.25 -1.73
N ASN A 106 -10.90 22.34 -2.50
CA ASN A 106 -9.90 22.70 -3.50
C ASN A 106 -9.64 21.60 -4.55
N GLY A 107 -10.69 20.91 -5.02
CA GLY A 107 -10.53 19.81 -5.99
C GLY A 107 -10.02 18.50 -5.38
N LYS A 108 -9.92 18.41 -4.05
CA LYS A 108 -9.47 17.21 -3.34
C LYS A 108 -10.57 16.71 -2.42
N LEU A 109 -10.81 15.40 -2.48
CA LEU A 109 -11.70 14.70 -1.58
C LEU A 109 -11.09 14.70 -0.17
N GLN A 110 -11.82 15.22 0.81
CA GLN A 110 -11.49 15.14 2.22
C GLN A 110 -12.61 14.44 3.00
N PHE A 111 -12.29 13.97 4.20
CA PHE A 111 -13.23 13.28 5.06
C PHE A 111 -13.29 13.98 6.43
N ALA A 112 -14.50 14.36 6.84
CA ALA A 112 -14.76 14.99 8.12
C ALA A 112 -15.14 13.89 9.10
N THR A 113 -14.25 13.57 10.04
CA THR A 113 -14.51 12.55 11.05
C THR A 113 -15.59 13.04 12.02
N ALA A 114 -16.57 12.19 12.29
CA ALA A 114 -17.69 12.53 13.15
C ALA A 114 -17.26 12.66 14.63
N PRO A 115 -17.89 13.57 15.41
CA PRO A 115 -17.48 13.87 16.78
C PRO A 115 -17.45 12.66 17.73
N GLN A 116 -18.30 11.66 17.49
CA GLN A 116 -18.34 10.46 18.32
C GLN A 116 -17.07 9.58 18.22
N LEU A 117 -16.34 9.64 17.10
CA LEU A 117 -15.02 8.98 16.97
C LEU A 117 -13.91 9.81 17.63
N LEU A 118 -14.16 11.10 17.79
CA LEU A 118 -13.24 12.07 18.41
C LEU A 118 -13.40 12.12 19.93
N LEU A 119 -14.01 11.11 20.58
CA LEU A 119 -14.27 11.10 22.03
C LEU A 119 -12.96 11.05 22.84
N ALA A 120 -12.29 12.19 22.88
CA ALA A 120 -11.17 12.54 23.73
C ALA A 120 -11.72 12.86 25.12
N PRO A 121 -11.21 12.24 26.19
CA PRO A 121 -11.44 12.77 27.54
C PRO A 121 -10.93 14.22 27.61
N PRO A 122 -11.50 15.08 28.47
CA PRO A 122 -11.02 16.45 28.61
C PRO A 122 -9.52 16.48 28.89
N ALA A 123 -8.81 17.40 28.25
CA ALA A 123 -7.36 17.50 28.36
C ALA A 123 -6.95 17.67 29.83
N ILE A 124 -5.96 16.90 30.26
CA ILE A 124 -5.46 16.98 31.63
C ILE A 124 -4.43 18.12 31.67
N PRO A 125 -4.61 19.16 32.50
CA PRO A 125 -3.61 20.21 32.66
C PRO A 125 -2.33 19.56 33.22
N ALA A 126 -1.21 19.75 32.52
CA ALA A 126 0.06 19.26 33.03
C ALA A 126 0.64 20.30 33.99
N GLU A 127 0.48 20.09 35.29
CA GLU A 127 1.18 20.90 36.27
C GLU A 127 2.69 20.64 36.17
N LYS A 128 3.45 21.71 35.91
CA LYS A 128 4.90 21.66 35.85
C LYS A 128 5.42 21.47 37.28
N SER A 129 6.01 20.30 37.53
CA SER A 129 6.84 19.92 38.68
C SER A 129 6.17 19.90 40.07
N LEU A 130 5.91 18.69 40.58
CA LEU A 130 6.32 18.40 41.95
C LEU A 130 7.83 18.13 41.90
N PRO A 131 8.67 18.84 42.68
CA PRO A 131 10.06 18.47 42.80
C PRO A 131 10.11 17.01 43.26
N ARG A 132 10.85 16.16 42.53
CA ARG A 132 11.28 14.88 43.07
C ARG A 132 11.82 15.17 44.47
N ARG A 133 11.17 14.62 45.49
CA ARG A 133 11.65 14.68 46.87
C ARG A 133 12.99 13.95 46.87
N ASN A 134 14.06 14.68 46.58
CA ASN A 134 15.39 14.30 47.00
C ASN A 134 15.29 14.19 48.52
N THR A 135 15.18 12.98 49.03
CA THR A 135 15.53 12.65 50.41
C THR A 135 17.02 12.94 50.56
N GLY A 136 17.34 14.22 50.72
CA GLY A 136 18.66 14.68 51.14
C GLY A 136 18.84 14.30 52.60
N ALA A 137 19.59 13.24 52.85
CA ALA A 137 20.35 13.13 54.08
C ALA A 137 21.46 14.19 54.02
N ALA A 138 21.16 15.38 54.53
CA ALA A 138 22.18 16.39 54.83
C ALA A 138 21.78 17.11 56.11
N GLY A 139 22.56 16.88 57.17
CA GLY A 139 22.50 17.69 58.38
C GLY A 139 22.60 16.88 59.66
N MET A 140 23.80 16.41 60.02
CA MET A 140 24.24 16.42 61.41
C MET A 140 25.77 16.51 61.47
N ALA A 141 26.22 17.45 62.29
CA ALA A 141 27.53 18.05 62.32
C ALA A 141 28.63 17.11 62.85
N ALA A 142 29.84 17.32 62.36
CA ALA A 142 31.06 16.79 62.95
C ALA A 142 31.48 17.64 64.16
N PRO A 143 32.01 17.00 65.22
CA PRO A 143 33.14 17.52 65.96
C PRO A 143 34.35 16.61 65.81
N GLN A 144 35.50 17.26 65.67
CA GLN A 144 36.83 16.68 65.54
C GLN A 144 37.29 16.01 66.84
N THR A 145 38.01 14.89 66.74
CA THR A 145 39.18 14.61 67.57
C THR A 145 40.14 13.74 66.78
N GLY A 146 41.39 14.20 66.68
CA GLY A 146 42.40 13.67 65.76
C GLY A 146 43.04 12.37 66.21
N TYR A 147 43.84 11.78 65.30
CA TYR A 147 45.01 10.98 65.65
C TYR A 147 45.99 10.99 64.46
N ASN A 148 47.26 11.17 64.80
CA ASN A 148 48.44 11.11 63.96
C ASN A 148 48.55 9.79 63.18
N ALA A 149 49.18 9.87 62.00
CA ALA A 149 49.81 8.72 61.35
C ALA A 149 50.92 8.15 62.26
N PRO A 150 51.27 6.84 62.19
CA PRO A 150 52.07 6.35 61.06
C PRO A 150 51.87 4.88 60.63
N GLN A 151 52.50 4.56 59.50
CA GLN A 151 53.13 3.27 59.12
C GLN A 151 52.29 2.05 58.69
N GLN A 152 52.54 1.72 57.42
CA GLN A 152 52.86 0.41 56.80
C GLN A 152 51.97 -0.82 57.08
N ALA A 153 51.61 -1.43 55.95
CA ALA A 153 50.80 -2.63 55.78
C ALA A 153 51.37 -3.89 56.48
N PRO A 154 50.46 -4.80 56.82
CA PRO A 154 50.62 -6.19 56.46
C PRO A 154 49.50 -6.64 55.52
N ALA A 155 49.87 -7.54 54.61
CA ALA A 155 48.94 -8.36 53.85
C ALA A 155 48.06 -9.20 54.78
N TYR A 156 46.95 -9.68 54.21
CA TYR A 156 46.26 -10.97 54.47
C TYR A 156 44.74 -10.86 54.69
N MET A 157 44.07 -11.71 53.90
CA MET A 157 42.77 -12.34 54.09
C MET A 157 41.50 -11.54 53.76
N ALA A 158 40.91 -11.94 52.62
CA ALA A 158 39.53 -11.67 52.28
C ALA A 158 38.58 -12.21 53.38
N PRO A 159 37.64 -11.41 53.89
CA PRO A 159 36.60 -11.90 54.79
C PRO A 159 35.51 -12.68 54.01
N PRO A 160 34.89 -13.67 54.66
CA PRO A 160 33.92 -14.57 54.04
C PRO A 160 32.60 -13.85 53.72
N ALA A 161 31.93 -14.32 52.66
CA ALA A 161 30.63 -13.85 52.23
C ALA A 161 29.59 -13.99 53.36
N ALA A 162 29.04 -12.85 53.79
CA ALA A 162 27.88 -12.82 54.66
C ALA A 162 26.64 -13.26 53.89
N THR A 163 25.98 -14.30 54.38
CA THR A 163 24.69 -14.80 53.93
C THR A 163 23.59 -13.77 54.21
N MET A 164 22.93 -13.28 53.16
CA MET A 164 21.72 -12.48 53.30
C MET A 164 20.54 -13.39 53.70
N PRO A 165 19.68 -12.98 54.65
CA PRO A 165 18.44 -13.68 54.94
C PRO A 165 17.44 -13.53 53.78
N THR A 166 16.89 -14.66 53.36
CA THR A 166 15.83 -14.79 52.36
C THR A 166 14.53 -14.14 52.84
N GLN A 167 14.07 -13.13 52.12
CA GLN A 167 12.74 -12.57 52.28
C GLN A 167 11.72 -13.47 51.53
N PRO A 168 10.62 -13.92 52.15
CA PRO A 168 9.63 -14.75 51.49
C PRO A 168 8.89 -13.94 50.41
N ALA A 169 9.02 -14.40 49.17
CA ALA A 169 8.35 -13.83 48.00
C ALA A 169 6.84 -14.10 48.08
N VAL A 170 6.05 -13.03 48.08
CA VAL A 170 4.61 -13.09 47.88
C VAL A 170 4.37 -13.36 46.38
N PRO A 171 3.63 -14.42 46.00
CA PRO A 171 3.45 -14.76 44.58
C PRO A 171 2.46 -13.80 43.93
N HIS A 172 2.97 -12.83 43.17
CA HIS A 172 2.17 -12.14 42.17
C HIS A 172 2.18 -12.97 40.87
N PRO A 173 1.04 -13.43 40.35
CA PRO A 173 0.97 -14.10 39.07
C PRO A 173 1.11 -13.03 37.98
N TYR A 174 2.34 -12.80 37.53
CA TYR A 174 2.58 -12.11 36.27
C TYR A 174 2.19 -13.06 35.12
N PRO A 175 1.37 -12.65 34.14
CA PRO A 175 1.25 -13.41 32.91
C PRO A 175 2.63 -13.50 32.27
N GLN A 176 3.09 -14.74 32.07
CA GLN A 176 4.32 -15.04 31.35
C GLN A 176 4.19 -14.41 29.95
N VAL A 177 5.08 -13.48 29.62
CA VAL A 177 5.30 -13.11 28.23
C VAL A 177 5.96 -14.34 27.62
N GLU A 178 5.16 -15.15 26.92
CA GLU A 178 5.68 -16.27 26.14
C GLU A 178 6.71 -15.70 25.16
N GLU A 179 7.98 -16.03 25.36
CA GLU A 179 9.00 -15.82 24.33
C GLU A 179 8.51 -16.54 23.08
N GLU A 180 8.08 -15.78 22.07
CA GLU A 180 7.74 -16.30 20.75
C GLU A 180 8.95 -17.07 20.23
N LYS A 181 8.89 -18.41 20.36
CA LYS A 181 9.77 -19.32 19.64
C LYS A 181 9.64 -18.96 18.16
N LYS A 182 10.70 -18.35 17.61
CA LYS A 182 10.95 -18.23 16.17
C LYS A 182 10.46 -19.49 15.49
N GLY A 183 9.39 -19.36 14.70
CA GLY A 183 8.77 -20.46 13.98
C GLY A 183 9.82 -21.16 13.12
N GLY A 184 10.27 -22.32 13.58
CA GLY A 184 11.11 -23.20 12.80
C GLY A 184 10.37 -23.54 11.51
N LEU A 185 11.02 -23.33 10.38
CA LEU A 185 10.45 -23.62 9.07
C LEU A 185 10.01 -25.09 9.04
N ASN A 186 8.71 -25.34 8.92
CA ASN A 186 8.13 -26.68 8.96
C ASN A 186 8.52 -27.47 7.70
N TRP A 187 9.73 -28.04 7.69
CA TRP A 187 10.28 -28.79 6.56
C TRP A 187 9.34 -29.89 6.03
N GLY A 188 8.52 -30.49 6.90
CA GLY A 188 7.51 -31.46 6.49
C GLY A 188 6.48 -30.89 5.50
N ARG A 189 6.06 -29.63 5.68
CA ARG A 189 5.14 -28.96 4.73
C ARG A 189 5.84 -28.65 3.40
N ILE A 190 7.11 -28.26 3.45
CA ILE A 190 7.90 -27.97 2.24
C ILE A 190 8.09 -29.24 1.41
N ILE A 191 8.45 -30.37 2.04
CA ILE A 191 8.60 -31.65 1.35
C ILE A 191 7.27 -32.09 0.73
N LEU A 192 6.14 -31.91 1.43
CA LEU A 192 4.81 -32.21 0.89
C LEU A 192 4.49 -31.36 -0.34
N PHE A 193 4.76 -30.05 -0.31
CA PHE A 193 4.55 -29.16 -1.46
C PHE A 193 5.42 -29.54 -2.66
N VAL A 194 6.68 -29.92 -2.44
CA VAL A 194 7.58 -30.38 -3.52
C VAL A 194 7.08 -31.68 -4.15
N LEU A 195 6.58 -32.63 -3.35
CA LEU A 195 5.99 -33.88 -3.87
C LEU A 195 4.71 -33.63 -4.68
N ILE A 196 3.82 -32.75 -4.21
CA ILE A 196 2.60 -32.38 -4.95
C ILE A 196 2.96 -31.68 -6.26
N LEU A 197 3.95 -30.79 -6.26
CA LEU A 197 4.42 -30.11 -7.46
C LEU A 197 5.00 -31.09 -8.49
N LEU A 198 5.81 -32.06 -8.04
CA LEU A 198 6.35 -33.12 -8.89
C LEU A 198 5.25 -34.02 -9.47
N ALA A 199 4.23 -34.36 -8.67
CA ALA A 199 3.09 -35.14 -9.14
C ALA A 199 2.28 -34.38 -10.21
N LEU A 200 2.09 -33.07 -10.04
CA LEU A 200 1.43 -32.22 -11.05
C LEU A 200 2.23 -32.14 -12.35
N ILE A 201 3.54 -31.91 -12.27
CA ILE A 201 4.41 -31.85 -13.45
C ILE A 201 4.44 -33.21 -14.17
N GLY A 202 4.53 -34.32 -13.41
CA GLY A 202 4.46 -35.67 -13.95
C GLY A 202 3.13 -35.97 -14.64
N GLY A 203 2.00 -35.55 -14.04
CA GLY A 203 0.67 -35.69 -14.62
C GLY A 203 0.50 -34.93 -15.94
N VAL A 204 0.96 -33.68 -16.00
CA VAL A 204 0.92 -32.86 -17.22
C VAL A 204 1.78 -33.47 -18.34
N ALA A 205 3.00 -33.92 -18.02
CA ALA A 205 3.87 -34.57 -19.01
C ALA A 205 3.29 -35.89 -19.54
N TYR A 206 2.62 -36.67 -18.67
CA TYR A 206 1.96 -37.92 -19.07
C TYR A 206 0.78 -37.67 -20.02
N VAL A 207 -0.08 -36.69 -19.73
CA VAL A 207 -1.21 -36.32 -20.59
C VAL A 207 -0.73 -35.78 -21.95
N ALA A 208 0.27 -34.90 -21.95
CA ALA A 208 0.85 -34.37 -23.20
C ALA A 208 1.42 -35.50 -24.09
N LYS A 209 2.13 -36.46 -23.49
CA LYS A 209 2.68 -37.61 -24.24
C LYS A 209 1.58 -38.53 -24.78
N ASN A 210 0.45 -38.64 -24.09
CA ASN A 210 -0.68 -39.45 -24.54
C ASN A 210 -1.43 -38.79 -25.71
N ILE A 211 -1.64 -37.46 -25.67
CA ILE A 211 -2.30 -36.71 -26.75
C ILE A 211 -1.43 -36.69 -28.01
N LEU A 212 -0.10 -36.54 -27.88
CA LEU A 212 0.80 -36.60 -29.04
C LEU A 212 0.91 -38.00 -29.67
N LYS A 213 0.59 -39.08 -28.94
CA LYS A 213 0.53 -40.44 -29.51
C LYS A 213 -0.77 -40.75 -30.26
N ILE A 214 -1.83 -39.96 -30.06
CA ILE A 214 -3.12 -40.13 -30.73
C ILE A 214 -3.17 -39.39 -32.09
N GLY A 215 -2.20 -38.51 -32.38
CA GLY A 215 -2.11 -37.75 -33.65
C GLY A 215 -1.50 -38.49 -34.85
N GLY A 216 -1.18 -39.78 -34.74
CA GLY A 216 -0.55 -40.59 -35.81
C GLY A 216 -1.50 -41.45 -36.65
N GLY A 217 -2.82 -41.30 -36.50
CA GLY A 217 -3.82 -42.11 -37.20
C GLY A 217 -4.61 -41.29 -38.22
N SER A 218 -4.52 -41.68 -39.49
CA SER A 218 -5.19 -41.11 -40.66
C SER A 218 -6.70 -40.89 -40.46
N ALA A 219 -7.18 -39.67 -40.75
CA ALA A 219 -8.62 -39.39 -40.85
C ALA A 219 -9.18 -39.93 -42.18
N PRO A 220 -10.35 -40.59 -42.19
CA PRO A 220 -11.01 -41.02 -43.43
C PRO A 220 -11.71 -39.85 -44.13
N ALA A 221 -11.59 -39.83 -45.46
CA ALA A 221 -12.28 -38.88 -46.34
C ALA A 221 -13.80 -39.08 -46.28
N GLN A 222 -14.55 -37.99 -46.08
CA GLN A 222 -15.99 -37.96 -46.34
C GLN A 222 -16.28 -37.29 -47.70
N GLN A 223 -17.11 -37.98 -48.47
CA GLN A 223 -17.57 -37.65 -49.81
C GLN A 223 -18.52 -36.45 -49.81
N GLN A 224 -18.36 -35.56 -50.80
CA GLN A 224 -19.29 -34.47 -51.10
C GLN A 224 -20.55 -35.01 -51.78
N GLN A 225 -21.72 -34.72 -51.22
CA GLN A 225 -23.00 -34.71 -51.94
C GLN A 225 -23.40 -33.25 -52.24
N PRO A 226 -23.96 -32.96 -53.43
CA PRO A 226 -24.32 -31.60 -53.83
C PRO A 226 -25.67 -31.20 -53.20
N MET A 227 -25.74 -29.99 -52.62
CA MET A 227 -27.00 -29.40 -52.18
C MET A 227 -27.33 -28.14 -52.98
N VAL A 228 -28.60 -28.08 -53.36
CA VAL A 228 -29.24 -27.18 -54.34
C VAL A 228 -29.39 -25.77 -53.77
N VAL A 229 -29.12 -24.77 -54.59
CA VAL A 229 -29.32 -23.34 -54.31
C VAL A 229 -30.78 -22.97 -54.59
N PRO A 230 -31.54 -22.38 -53.64
CA PRO A 230 -32.79 -21.71 -53.97
C PRO A 230 -32.53 -20.26 -54.41
N ALA A 231 -33.20 -19.87 -55.50
CA ALA A 231 -33.18 -18.54 -56.09
C ALA A 231 -33.88 -17.49 -55.21
N PRO A 232 -33.40 -16.23 -55.18
CA PRO A 232 -34.23 -15.10 -54.79
C PRO A 232 -35.12 -14.65 -55.96
N ALA A 233 -36.40 -14.48 -55.69
CA ALA A 233 -37.41 -14.02 -56.64
C ALA A 233 -37.32 -12.51 -56.88
N ASP A 234 -37.61 -12.12 -58.12
CA ASP A 234 -37.75 -10.75 -58.61
C ASP A 234 -38.91 -9.99 -57.96
N THR A 235 -38.72 -8.69 -57.74
CA THR A 235 -39.81 -7.71 -57.77
C THR A 235 -39.32 -6.44 -58.46
N ILE A 236 -39.67 -6.39 -59.75
CA ILE A 236 -39.98 -5.28 -60.67
C ILE A 236 -39.84 -3.84 -60.10
N GLY A 237 -39.09 -3.01 -60.83
CA GLY A 237 -38.83 -1.59 -60.53
C GLY A 237 -39.78 -0.57 -61.17
N THR A 238 -39.47 0.72 -61.00
CA THR A 238 -40.01 1.85 -61.80
C THR A 238 -39.07 3.09 -61.73
N SER A 239 -38.45 3.39 -62.88
CA SER A 239 -37.99 4.66 -63.51
C SER A 239 -37.76 6.01 -62.76
N GLN A 240 -36.51 6.53 -62.89
CA GLN A 240 -36.06 7.82 -63.55
C GLN A 240 -36.24 9.21 -62.82
N PRO A 241 -35.56 10.31 -63.24
CA PRO A 241 -34.12 10.68 -63.10
C PRO A 241 -33.87 12.12 -62.54
N ALA A 242 -32.62 12.61 -62.69
CA ALA A 242 -32.10 14.00 -62.71
C ALA A 242 -31.22 14.36 -61.49
N THR A 243 -30.12 15.10 -61.55
CA THR A 243 -29.42 15.83 -62.62
C THR A 243 -28.00 16.12 -62.14
N ASP A 244 -27.10 16.25 -63.11
CA ASP A 244 -25.71 16.70 -63.00
C ASP A 244 -25.65 18.24 -62.93
N THR A 245 -24.80 18.82 -62.07
CA THR A 245 -24.36 20.23 -62.18
C THR A 245 -22.99 20.41 -61.54
N THR A 246 -21.97 20.33 -62.39
CA THR A 246 -20.80 21.23 -62.48
C THR A 246 -20.69 22.35 -61.45
N GLN A 247 -19.55 22.44 -60.76
CA GLN A 247 -18.78 23.69 -60.71
C GLN A 247 -17.27 23.43 -60.79
N LEU A 248 -16.69 24.05 -61.81
CA LEU A 248 -15.27 24.33 -62.03
C LEU A 248 -14.80 25.39 -61.04
N ILE A 249 -13.60 25.21 -60.47
CA ILE A 249 -12.65 26.32 -60.31
C ILE A 249 -11.27 25.80 -60.73
N ASP A 250 -10.80 26.42 -61.80
CA ASP A 250 -9.49 26.28 -62.40
C ASP A 250 -8.58 27.36 -61.81
N THR A 251 -7.38 27.01 -61.37
CA THR A 251 -6.25 27.96 -61.26
C THR A 251 -4.96 27.18 -61.45
N ALA A 252 -4.46 27.26 -62.68
CA ALA A 252 -3.12 26.90 -63.05
C ALA A 252 -2.09 27.75 -62.29
N GLY A 253 -1.01 27.11 -61.84
CA GLY A 253 0.12 27.75 -61.18
C GLY A 253 1.31 26.81 -61.01
N THR A 254 1.92 26.44 -62.13
CA THR A 254 3.37 26.20 -62.31
C THR A 254 4.02 25.03 -61.55
N MET A 255 4.52 24.05 -62.32
CA MET A 255 5.50 23.06 -61.89
C MET A 255 6.81 23.71 -61.47
N VAL A 256 7.35 23.32 -60.31
CA VAL A 256 8.81 23.26 -60.08
C VAL A 256 9.11 21.91 -59.41
N VAL A 257 10.08 21.22 -60.01
CA VAL A 257 10.63 19.92 -59.63
C VAL A 257 11.75 20.14 -58.61
N ASP A 258 11.91 19.13 -57.74
CA ASP A 258 13.06 18.85 -56.87
C ASP A 258 13.21 19.65 -55.57
N GLU A 259 13.10 18.96 -54.43
CA GLU A 259 14.23 18.72 -53.50
C GLU A 259 13.73 17.86 -52.30
N THR A 260 14.61 16.98 -51.84
CA THR A 260 14.45 15.97 -50.81
C THR A 260 13.91 16.49 -49.47
N VAL A 261 12.70 16.07 -49.08
CA VAL A 261 12.21 16.25 -47.69
C VAL A 261 12.48 14.97 -46.89
N PRO A 262 13.36 15.00 -45.87
CA PRO A 262 13.58 13.84 -45.02
C PRO A 262 12.32 13.53 -44.21
N ALA A 263 12.03 12.24 -44.06
CA ALA A 263 10.94 11.73 -43.25
C ALA A 263 10.92 12.41 -41.87
N ALA A 264 9.83 13.13 -41.59
CA ALA A 264 9.56 13.67 -40.27
C ALA A 264 9.44 12.49 -39.29
N GLN A 265 10.49 12.27 -38.50
CA GLN A 265 10.38 11.45 -37.30
C GLN A 265 9.34 12.11 -36.38
N PRO A 266 8.48 11.33 -35.71
CA PRO A 266 7.52 11.90 -34.77
C PRO A 266 8.32 12.62 -33.68
N VAL A 267 8.20 13.95 -33.66
CA VAL A 267 8.72 14.77 -32.57
C VAL A 267 7.86 14.43 -31.35
N VAL A 268 8.33 13.45 -30.57
CA VAL A 268 7.83 13.22 -29.23
C VAL A 268 8.21 14.46 -28.46
N ASN A 269 7.29 15.43 -28.40
CA ASN A 269 7.32 16.48 -27.41
C ASN A 269 7.37 15.76 -26.06
N LYS A 270 8.58 15.65 -25.50
CA LYS A 270 8.79 15.20 -24.13
C LYS A 270 8.08 16.24 -23.27
N GLY A 271 6.84 15.92 -22.91
CA GLY A 271 6.07 16.70 -21.96
C GLY A 271 6.86 16.89 -20.65
N PRO A 272 6.36 17.72 -19.73
CA PRO A 272 7.06 18.06 -18.50
C PRO A 272 7.59 16.81 -17.78
N MET A 273 8.88 16.82 -17.44
CA MET A 273 9.53 15.72 -16.71
C MET A 273 8.96 15.67 -15.28
N LEU A 274 8.50 14.51 -14.86
CA LEU A 274 8.10 14.23 -13.49
C LEU A 274 9.33 13.90 -12.67
N ASN A 275 9.52 14.61 -11.56
CA ASN A 275 10.51 14.28 -10.55
C ASN A 275 9.78 13.65 -9.36
N PHE A 276 10.10 12.41 -9.02
CA PHE A 276 9.54 11.74 -7.86
C PHE A 276 10.56 10.81 -7.21
N LYS A 277 10.38 10.53 -5.92
CA LYS A 277 11.25 9.63 -5.16
C LYS A 277 10.55 8.28 -5.03
N VAL A 278 11.26 7.21 -5.36
CA VAL A 278 10.74 5.84 -5.24
C VAL A 278 11.38 5.16 -4.05
N ILE A 279 10.55 4.64 -3.13
CA ILE A 279 11.04 3.83 -2.03
C ILE A 279 11.47 2.46 -2.58
N LEU A 280 12.72 2.07 -2.33
CA LEU A 280 13.28 0.77 -2.72
C LEU A 280 13.16 -0.26 -1.59
N ASN A 281 13.54 0.13 -0.37
CA ASN A 281 13.54 -0.74 0.80
C ASN A 281 13.28 0.07 2.07
N THR A 282 12.61 -0.57 3.03
CA THR A 282 12.34 -0.03 4.37
C THR A 282 13.11 -0.84 5.40
N TYR A 283 13.67 -0.16 6.39
CA TYR A 283 14.44 -0.77 7.48
C TYR A 283 14.01 -0.22 8.83
N ASP A 284 14.02 -1.10 9.81
CA ASP A 284 13.79 -0.89 11.24
C ASP A 284 15.07 -0.43 11.99
N GLU A 285 16.23 -0.63 11.38
CA GLU A 285 17.54 -0.37 11.99
C GLU A 285 18.44 0.45 11.06
N ARG A 286 18.90 1.61 11.55
CA ARG A 286 19.77 2.53 10.79
C ARG A 286 21.01 1.85 10.22
N ALA A 287 21.68 1.03 11.01
CA ALA A 287 22.92 0.35 10.61
C ALA A 287 22.71 -0.59 9.42
N ARG A 288 21.53 -1.22 9.29
CA ARG A 288 21.19 -2.08 8.16
C ARG A 288 20.91 -1.25 6.90
N ALA A 289 20.17 -0.16 7.06
CA ALA A 289 19.88 0.78 5.99
C ALA A 289 21.18 1.38 5.41
N GLU A 290 22.13 1.78 6.28
CA GLU A 290 23.44 2.29 5.89
C GLU A 290 24.30 1.27 5.14
N LYS A 291 24.27 -0.01 5.55
CA LYS A 291 24.95 -1.08 4.80
C LYS A 291 24.35 -1.27 3.41
N ARG A 292 23.02 -1.25 3.30
CA ARG A 292 22.33 -1.44 2.03
C ARG A 292 22.55 -0.28 1.07
N ILE A 293 22.46 0.97 1.54
CA ILE A 293 22.70 2.15 0.68
C ILE A 293 24.13 2.18 0.17
N ASN A 294 25.13 1.81 0.99
CA ASN A 294 26.52 1.74 0.56
C ASN A 294 26.74 0.67 -0.52
N ARG A 295 26.07 -0.49 -0.40
CA ARG A 295 26.09 -1.52 -1.44
C ARG A 295 25.44 -1.03 -2.74
N LEU A 296 24.28 -0.37 -2.67
CA LEU A 296 23.62 0.18 -3.86
C LEU A 296 24.45 1.29 -4.54
N ARG A 297 25.13 2.13 -3.76
CA ARG A 297 26.08 3.13 -4.27
C ARG A 297 27.30 2.47 -4.92
N SER A 298 27.79 1.36 -4.38
CA SER A 298 28.90 0.61 -4.99
C SER A 298 28.54 0.03 -6.36
N TYR A 299 27.26 -0.20 -6.64
CA TYR A 299 26.75 -0.60 -7.95
C TYR A 299 26.43 0.58 -8.89
N GLY A 300 26.76 1.81 -8.49
CA GLY A 300 26.56 3.02 -9.29
C GLY A 300 25.15 3.62 -9.18
N HIS A 301 24.31 3.14 -8.26
CA HIS A 301 22.96 3.69 -8.08
C HIS A 301 22.97 4.95 -7.22
N ARG A 302 22.24 5.98 -7.65
CA ARG A 302 22.11 7.25 -6.94
C ARG A 302 20.96 7.19 -5.93
N VAL A 303 21.22 6.60 -4.78
CA VAL A 303 20.22 6.39 -3.71
C VAL A 303 20.46 7.29 -2.49
N GLU A 304 19.36 7.68 -1.85
CA GLU A 304 19.31 8.50 -0.63
C GLU A 304 18.70 7.71 0.53
N LEU A 305 19.10 8.03 1.76
CA LEU A 305 18.52 7.48 2.99
C LEU A 305 17.64 8.57 3.63
N VAL A 306 16.37 8.25 3.84
CA VAL A 306 15.39 9.15 4.47
C VAL A 306 14.91 8.47 5.75
N ALA A 307 15.08 9.14 6.89
CA ALA A 307 14.48 8.70 8.15
C ALA A 307 13.16 9.44 8.35
N GLU A 308 12.05 8.72 8.45
CA GLU A 308 10.74 9.32 8.73
C GLU A 308 10.52 9.47 10.24
N ASP A 309 10.99 8.50 11.02
CA ASP A 309 10.99 8.51 12.49
C ASP A 309 12.30 7.93 13.05
N SER A 310 12.38 7.71 14.37
CA SER A 310 13.57 7.13 15.01
C SER A 310 13.81 5.65 14.71
N SER A 311 12.81 4.97 14.16
CA SER A 311 12.75 3.52 13.96
C SER A 311 12.65 3.10 12.49
N THR A 312 12.34 4.00 11.56
CA THR A 312 11.97 3.68 10.19
C THR A 312 12.82 4.47 9.20
N TYR A 313 13.60 3.72 8.43
CA TYR A 313 14.58 4.23 7.47
C TYR A 313 14.24 3.73 6.08
N TYR A 314 13.99 4.66 5.17
CA TYR A 314 13.71 4.39 3.76
C TYR A 314 14.96 4.61 2.92
N ILE A 315 15.22 3.69 1.99
CA ILE A 315 16.16 3.92 0.90
C ILE A 315 15.35 4.37 -0.31
N VAL A 316 15.55 5.61 -0.74
CA VAL A 316 14.82 6.21 -1.83
C VAL A 316 15.70 6.45 -3.06
N LEU A 317 15.10 6.30 -4.23
CA LEU A 317 15.72 6.54 -5.53
C LEU A 317 15.02 7.76 -6.18
N PRO A 318 15.69 8.92 -6.26
CA PRO A 318 15.17 10.06 -7.01
C PRO A 318 15.21 9.77 -8.52
N LEU A 319 14.07 9.98 -9.19
CA LEU A 319 13.92 9.73 -10.62
C LEU A 319 13.32 10.95 -11.33
N SER A 320 13.81 11.18 -12.54
CA SER A 320 13.28 12.18 -13.47
C SER A 320 12.88 11.48 -14.76
N VAL A 321 11.58 11.37 -15.02
CA VAL A 321 11.04 10.65 -16.18
C VAL A 321 9.94 11.44 -16.87
N ALA A 322 9.81 11.31 -18.18
CA ALA A 322 8.69 11.92 -18.90
C ALA A 322 7.35 11.32 -18.42
N ARG A 323 6.28 12.13 -18.38
CA ARG A 323 4.94 11.65 -17.97
C ARG A 323 4.50 10.37 -18.70
N ALA A 324 4.77 10.31 -20.01
CA ALA A 324 4.42 9.20 -20.87
C ALA A 324 5.18 7.89 -20.53
N ASP A 325 6.37 8.00 -19.94
CA ASP A 325 7.27 6.86 -19.68
C ASP A 325 7.26 6.42 -18.21
N SER A 326 6.47 7.07 -17.36
CA SER A 326 6.43 6.81 -15.91
C SER A 326 6.06 5.36 -15.57
N SER A 327 5.11 4.77 -16.29
CA SER A 327 4.70 3.37 -16.12
C SER A 327 5.81 2.39 -16.48
N ARG A 328 6.50 2.61 -17.60
CA ARG A 328 7.65 1.80 -18.05
C ARG A 328 8.84 1.92 -17.09
N ALA A 329 9.08 3.11 -16.57
CA ALA A 329 10.11 3.35 -15.57
C ALA A 329 9.80 2.60 -14.27
N MET A 330 8.56 2.66 -13.77
CA MET A 330 8.15 1.91 -12.58
C MET A 330 8.25 0.40 -12.78
N ASP A 331 7.85 -0.14 -13.93
CA ASP A 331 7.94 -1.57 -14.23
C ASP A 331 9.40 -2.06 -14.28
N SER A 332 10.28 -1.27 -14.90
CA SER A 332 11.71 -1.56 -14.92
C SER A 332 12.32 -1.58 -13.51
N LEU A 333 11.94 -0.64 -12.65
CA LEU A 333 12.41 -0.59 -11.27
C LEU A 333 11.93 -1.77 -10.44
N ARG A 334 10.67 -2.20 -10.64
CA ARG A 334 10.13 -3.41 -10.01
C ARG A 334 10.96 -4.63 -10.36
N ARG A 335 11.29 -4.79 -11.64
CA ARG A 335 12.09 -5.92 -12.13
C ARG A 335 13.55 -5.88 -11.65
N THR A 336 14.16 -4.70 -11.60
CA THR A 336 15.58 -4.56 -11.25
C THR A 336 15.84 -4.60 -9.75
N TYR A 337 14.98 -3.99 -8.94
CA TYR A 337 15.22 -3.83 -7.50
C TYR A 337 14.35 -4.72 -6.62
N ASN A 338 13.31 -5.35 -7.18
CA ASN A 338 12.30 -6.13 -6.44
C ASN A 338 11.91 -5.49 -5.09
N PRO A 339 11.51 -4.21 -5.09
CA PRO A 339 11.13 -3.54 -3.85
C PRO A 339 9.85 -4.16 -3.30
N ASP A 340 9.79 -4.39 -1.98
CA ASP A 340 8.61 -4.93 -1.26
C ASP A 340 7.36 -4.01 -1.34
N GLY A 341 7.46 -2.91 -2.09
CA GLY A 341 6.39 -1.98 -2.42
C GLY A 341 7.00 -0.77 -3.11
N VAL A 342 6.57 -0.47 -4.34
CA VAL A 342 6.93 0.78 -5.00
C VAL A 342 5.93 1.84 -4.58
N THR A 343 6.30 2.64 -3.59
CA THR A 343 5.54 3.82 -3.19
C THR A 343 6.25 5.06 -3.73
N VAL A 344 5.48 5.92 -4.41
CA VAL A 344 5.96 7.23 -4.86
C VAL A 344 5.84 8.17 -3.67
N TYR A 345 6.98 8.70 -3.22
CA TYR A 345 7.08 9.67 -2.12
C TYR A 345 6.88 11.09 -2.63
#